data_AF-A0A537I0B4-F1
#
_entry.id   AF-A0A537I0B4-F1
#
_cell.length_a   1.000
_cell.length_b   1.000
_cell.length_c   1.000
_cell.angle_alpha   90.00
_cell.angle_beta   90.00
_cell.angle_gamma   90.00
#
_symmetry.space_group_name_H-M   'P 1'
#
loop_
_entity.id
_entity.type
_entity.pdbx_description
1 polymer ?
#
loop_
_entity_poly.entity_id
_entity_poly.type
_entity_poly.pdbx_seq_one_letter_code
_entity_poly.pdbx_strand_id
1 'polypeptide(L)'
;MLPLLLRKSWVILLQGILLIILSIFIFNNPVAVLAGISIWFGLILTGAGLIGIISWFVSEKEEREEMSLFWSAMTFAFGLILVFNLLAAMKLLTVIFGLWILFSGILLFKNGLALKSHNAGGWGMIIISILSVLLAIMMIFNINTGAIAISTLLGVQVLLIGIALIFLSFVKKTFRGKIRDKIVAMK
;
A
#
# COMPACT_ATOMS: atom_id res chain seq x y z
N MET A 1 -3.92 -10.31 18.46
CA MET A 1 -5.36 -10.11 18.14
C MET A 1 -5.84 -10.82 16.85
N LEU A 2 -4.95 -11.27 15.94
CA LEU A 2 -5.33 -12.06 14.76
C LEU A 2 -5.97 -13.46 14.98
N PRO A 3 -5.72 -14.23 16.06
CA PRO A 3 -6.24 -15.60 16.14
C PRO A 3 -7.73 -15.69 16.47
N LEU A 4 -8.38 -14.58 16.85
CA LEU A 4 -9.82 -14.53 17.14
C LEU A 4 -10.68 -14.38 15.88
N LEU A 5 -10.24 -13.59 14.89
CA LEU A 5 -10.93 -13.43 13.60
C LEU A 5 -10.78 -14.67 12.70
N LEU A 6 -9.70 -15.43 12.90
CA LEU A 6 -9.42 -16.65 12.15
C LEU A 6 -10.21 -17.88 12.63
N ARG A 7 -11.11 -17.80 13.61
CA ARG A 7 -11.82 -19.00 14.11
C ARG A 7 -13.04 -19.39 13.27
N LYS A 8 -13.74 -18.43 12.66
CA LYS A 8 -14.93 -18.68 11.81
C LYS A 8 -14.61 -18.43 10.34
N SER A 9 -14.64 -19.48 9.51
CA SER A 9 -14.46 -19.38 8.05
C SER A 9 -15.45 -18.42 7.38
N TRP A 10 -16.61 -18.18 7.99
CA TRP A 10 -17.59 -17.18 7.56
C TRP A 10 -17.07 -15.74 7.65
N VAL A 11 -16.25 -15.41 8.67
CA VAL A 11 -15.67 -14.06 8.83
C VAL A 11 -14.66 -13.77 7.72
N ILE A 12 -13.86 -14.77 7.35
CA ILE A 12 -12.88 -14.67 6.26
C ILE A 12 -13.58 -14.43 4.91
N LEU A 13 -14.72 -15.10 4.70
CA LEU A 13 -15.52 -14.94 3.48
C LEU A 13 -16.16 -13.54 3.40
N LEU A 14 -16.73 -13.06 4.51
CA LEU A 14 -17.27 -11.70 4.60
C LEU A 14 -16.19 -10.64 4.32
N GLN A 15 -15.00 -10.81 4.91
CA GLN A 15 -13.87 -9.92 4.69
C GLN A 15 -13.45 -9.90 3.22
N GLY A 16 -13.37 -11.06 2.57
CA GLY A 16 -13.07 -11.15 1.14
C GLY A 16 -14.08 -10.40 0.27
N ILE A 17 -15.38 -10.57 0.52
CA ILE A 17 -16.45 -9.85 -0.20
C ILE A 17 -16.33 -8.34 0.03
N LEU A 18 -16.13 -7.90 1.28
CA LEU A 18 -15.96 -6.48 1.61
C LEU A 18 -14.77 -5.86 0.88
N LEU A 19 -13.65 -6.58 0.75
CA LEU A 19 -12.49 -6.09 -0.01
C LEU A 19 -12.77 -5.99 -1.51
N ILE A 20 -13.54 -6.91 -2.09
CA ILE A 20 -13.95 -6.80 -3.50
C ILE A 20 -14.82 -5.55 -3.70
N ILE A 21 -15.82 -5.33 -2.84
CA ILE A 21 -16.66 -4.12 -2.90
C ILE A 21 -15.80 -2.87 -2.75
N LEU A 22 -14.85 -2.87 -1.81
CA LEU A 22 -13.93 -1.76 -1.60
C LEU A 22 -13.07 -1.50 -2.84
N SER A 23 -12.59 -2.54 -3.53
CA SER A 23 -11.80 -2.38 -4.76
C SER A 23 -12.60 -1.69 -5.87
N ILE A 24 -13.88 -2.04 -6.04
CA ILE A 24 -14.78 -1.38 -7.01
C ILE A 24 -14.95 0.10 -6.66
N PHE A 25 -15.13 0.42 -5.38
CA PHE A 25 -15.20 1.81 -4.92
C PHE A 25 -13.91 2.59 -5.23
N ILE A 26 -12.76 1.96 -5.04
CA ILE A 26 -11.44 2.56 -5.32
C ILE A 26 -11.31 2.90 -6.81
N PHE A 27 -11.68 2.00 -7.72
CA PHE A 27 -11.59 2.24 -9.16
C PHE A 27 -12.54 3.36 -9.62
N ASN A 28 -13.71 3.48 -8.99
CA ASN A 28 -14.69 4.50 -9.35
C ASN A 28 -14.34 5.91 -8.85
N ASN A 29 -13.53 6.03 -7.78
CA ASN A 29 -13.26 7.33 -7.14
C ASN A 29 -11.77 7.59 -6.90
N PRO A 30 -10.93 7.65 -7.95
CA PRO A 30 -9.48 7.71 -7.80
C PRO A 30 -8.99 8.96 -7.05
N VAL A 31 -9.65 10.09 -7.26
CA VAL A 31 -9.30 11.36 -6.58
C VAL A 31 -9.60 11.28 -5.08
N ALA A 32 -10.75 10.69 -4.70
CA ALA A 32 -11.13 10.54 -3.30
C ALA A 32 -10.19 9.56 -2.57
N VAL A 33 -9.76 8.50 -3.25
CA VAL A 33 -8.78 7.54 -2.72
C VAL A 33 -7.44 8.24 -2.47
N LEU A 34 -6.92 8.97 -3.45
CA LEU A 34 -5.68 9.73 -3.29
C LEU A 34 -5.79 10.75 -2.14
N ALA A 35 -6.89 11.49 -2.08
CA ALA A 35 -7.15 12.45 -1.00
C ALA A 35 -7.19 11.75 0.37
N GLY A 36 -7.90 10.63 0.49
CA GLY A 36 -7.98 9.86 1.72
C GLY A 36 -6.60 9.40 2.19
N ILE A 37 -5.80 8.81 1.30
CA ILE A 37 -4.43 8.37 1.61
C ILE A 37 -3.55 9.56 1.99
N SER A 38 -3.71 10.70 1.32
CA SER A 38 -2.98 11.93 1.61
C SER A 38 -3.25 12.44 3.03
N ILE A 39 -4.51 12.46 3.44
CA ILE A 39 -4.90 12.84 4.80
C ILE A 39 -4.35 11.84 5.81
N TRP A 40 -4.52 10.54 5.56
CA TRP A 40 -4.00 9.49 6.42
C TRP A 40 -2.48 9.59 6.59
N PHE A 41 -1.75 9.85 5.51
CA PHE A 41 -0.32 10.05 5.54
C PHE A 41 0.06 11.30 6.34
N GLY A 42 -0.62 12.42 6.12
CA GLY A 42 -0.43 13.65 6.90
C GLY A 42 -0.65 13.41 8.41
N LEU A 43 -1.73 12.72 8.78
CA LEU A 43 -2.04 12.38 10.16
C LEU A 43 -0.96 11.48 10.80
N ILE A 44 -0.45 10.49 10.07
CA ILE A 44 0.63 9.63 10.53
C ILE A 44 1.91 10.46 10.77
N LEU A 45 2.26 11.36 9.85
CA LEU A 45 3.43 12.23 10.00
C LEU A 45 3.28 13.18 11.19
N THR A 46 2.12 13.82 11.36
CA THR A 46 1.83 14.66 12.51
C THR A 46 1.90 13.84 13.81
N GLY A 47 1.28 12.66 13.84
CA GLY A 47 1.33 11.78 15.02
C GLY A 47 2.76 11.33 15.35
N ALA A 48 3.54 10.93 14.34
CA ALA A 48 4.93 10.52 14.51
C ALA A 48 5.82 11.66 15.03
N GLY A 49 5.67 12.86 14.46
CA GLY A 49 6.39 14.04 14.94
C GLY A 49 6.01 14.41 16.37
N LEU A 50 4.72 14.32 16.72
CA LEU A 50 4.25 14.58 18.07
C LEU A 50 4.80 13.57 19.09
N ILE A 51 4.78 12.28 18.75
CA ILE A 51 5.37 11.22 19.59
C ILE A 51 6.88 11.46 19.75
N GLY A 52 7.59 11.85 18.69
CA GLY A 52 9.00 12.20 18.75
C GLY A 52 9.29 13.37 19.70
N ILE A 53 8.52 14.44 19.63
CA ILE A 53 8.63 15.58 20.55
C ILE A 53 8.39 15.12 22.00
N ILE A 54 7.31 14.37 22.25
CA ILE A 54 6.98 13.88 23.59
C ILE A 54 8.10 12.98 24.12
N SER A 55 8.64 12.07 23.29
CA SER A 55 9.73 11.19 23.70
C SER A 55 10.96 11.96 24.15
N TRP A 56 11.32 13.05 23.48
CA TRP A 56 12.44 13.89 23.89
C TRP A 56 12.25 14.53 25.27
N PHE A 57 11.03 14.94 25.62
CA PHE A 57 10.74 15.49 26.95
C PHE A 57 10.85 14.43 28.05
N VAL A 58 10.52 13.18 27.74
CA VAL A 58 10.53 12.05 28.69
C VAL A 58 11.92 11.42 28.79
N SER A 59 12.76 11.51 27.76
CA SER A 59 14.13 10.97 27.76
C SER A 59 15.02 11.61 28.83
N GLU A 60 15.92 10.79 29.39
CA GLU A 60 16.95 11.21 30.34
C GLU A 60 17.95 12.15 29.66
N LYS A 61 18.59 13.06 30.43
CA LYS A 61 19.47 14.11 29.87
C LYS A 61 20.63 13.57 29.03
N GLU A 62 21.11 12.37 29.29
CA GLU A 62 22.21 11.74 28.56
C GLU A 62 21.79 11.21 27.17
N GLU A 63 20.49 10.95 26.96
CA GLU A 63 19.93 10.49 25.68
C GLU A 63 19.24 11.61 24.89
N ARG A 64 19.25 12.85 25.41
CA ARG A 64 18.65 14.01 24.74
C ARG A 64 19.53 14.53 23.63
N GLU A 65 19.31 14.01 22.43
CA GLU A 65 19.87 14.59 21.22
C GLU A 65 19.02 15.77 20.73
N GLU A 66 19.59 16.97 20.70
CA GLU A 66 18.93 18.17 20.14
C GLU A 66 18.54 17.97 18.66
N MET A 67 19.33 17.18 17.93
CA MET A 67 19.03 16.79 16.54
C MET A 67 17.73 15.99 16.44
N SER A 68 17.44 15.12 17.41
CA SER A 68 16.19 14.32 17.44
C SER A 68 14.96 15.21 17.65
N LEU A 69 15.07 16.23 18.51
CA LEU A 69 14.00 17.21 18.71
C LEU A 69 13.74 18.00 17.44
N PHE A 70 14.79 18.47 16.77
CA PHE A 70 14.67 19.21 15.52
C PHE A 70 13.99 18.37 14.42
N TRP A 71 14.42 17.12 14.22
CA TRP A 71 13.78 16.21 13.27
C TRP A 71 12.30 15.96 13.59
N SER A 72 11.97 15.76 14.87
CA SER A 72 10.60 15.52 15.31
C SER A 72 9.71 16.75 15.11
N ALA A 73 10.24 17.94 15.42
CA ALA A 73 9.56 19.23 15.20
C ALA A 73 9.33 19.49 13.71
N MET A 74 10.33 19.26 12.86
CA MET A 74 10.18 19.35 11.40
C MET A 74 9.13 18.37 10.89
N THR A 75 9.18 17.11 11.34
CA THR A 75 8.21 16.07 10.95
C THR A 75 6.78 16.45 11.35
N PHE A 76 6.61 16.97 12.56
CA PHE A 76 5.31 17.45 13.06
C PHE A 76 4.78 18.62 12.22
N ALA A 77 5.61 19.64 12.00
CA ALA A 77 5.25 20.82 11.21
C ALA A 77 4.91 20.43 9.77
N PHE A 78 5.71 19.57 9.16
CA PHE A 78 5.46 19.06 7.81
C PHE A 78 4.16 18.27 7.75
N GLY A 79 3.91 17.36 8.70
CA GLY A 79 2.63 16.65 8.80
C GLY A 79 1.43 17.60 8.91
N LEU A 80 1.52 18.64 9.75
CA LEU A 80 0.45 19.64 9.88
C LEU A 80 0.18 20.36 8.55
N ILE A 81 1.23 20.78 7.84
CA ILE A 81 1.08 21.42 6.52
C ILE A 81 0.34 20.47 5.55
N LEU A 82 0.66 19.18 5.55
CA LEU A 82 -0.02 18.21 4.71
C LEU A 82 -1.50 18.01 5.08
N VAL A 83 -1.83 18.00 6.37
CA VAL A 83 -3.21 17.88 6.85
C VAL A 83 -4.03 19.12 6.49
N PHE A 84 -3.48 20.32 6.65
CA PHE A 84 -4.18 21.57 6.33
C PHE A 84 -4.21 21.88 4.82
N ASN A 85 -3.23 21.40 4.06
CA ASN A 85 -3.17 21.57 2.61
C ASN A 85 -3.24 20.23 1.89
N LEU A 86 -4.48 19.75 1.73
CA LEU A 86 -4.78 18.49 1.06
C LEU A 86 -4.18 18.42 -0.36
N LEU A 87 -4.23 19.51 -1.12
CA LEU A 87 -3.67 19.54 -2.48
C LEU A 87 -2.15 19.36 -2.47
N ALA A 88 -1.45 19.96 -1.51
CA ALA A 88 -0.01 19.76 -1.35
C ALA A 88 0.32 18.31 -0.98
N ALA A 89 -0.45 17.69 -0.08
CA ALA A 89 -0.29 16.30 0.29
C ALA A 89 -0.52 15.34 -0.88
N MET A 90 -1.57 15.56 -1.67
CA MET A 90 -1.85 14.78 -2.87
C MET A 90 -0.74 14.92 -3.93
N LYS A 91 -0.23 16.14 -4.15
CA LYS A 91 0.93 16.37 -5.03
C LYS A 91 2.16 15.63 -4.54
N LEU A 92 2.50 15.79 -3.27
CA LEU A 92 3.68 15.19 -2.67
C LEU A 92 3.64 13.66 -2.79
N LEU A 93 2.53 13.03 -2.41
CA LEU A 93 2.35 11.59 -2.56
C LEU A 93 2.43 11.16 -4.01
N THR A 94 1.78 11.89 -4.92
CA THR A 94 1.84 11.59 -6.36
C THR A 94 3.28 11.61 -6.87
N VAL A 95 4.07 12.60 -6.49
CA VAL A 95 5.47 12.72 -6.91
C VAL A 95 6.31 11.60 -6.31
N ILE A 96 6.14 11.28 -5.02
CA ILE A 96 6.88 10.19 -4.36
C ILE A 96 6.58 8.85 -5.04
N PHE A 97 5.31 8.52 -5.27
CA PHE A 97 4.92 7.31 -5.99
C PHE A 97 5.38 7.33 -7.45
N GLY A 98 5.32 8.48 -8.11
CA GLY A 98 5.84 8.66 -9.47
C GLY A 98 7.33 8.36 -9.55
N LEU A 99 8.13 8.91 -8.63
CA LEU A 99 9.57 8.61 -8.54
C LEU A 99 9.82 7.12 -8.25
N TRP A 100 9.05 6.52 -7.36
CA TRP A 100 9.17 5.09 -7.07
C TRP A 100 8.89 4.22 -8.30
N ILE A 101 7.83 4.52 -9.07
CA ILE A 101 7.51 3.84 -10.33
C ILE A 101 8.60 4.11 -11.38
N LEU A 102 9.16 5.32 -11.43
CA LEU A 102 10.26 5.67 -12.34
C LEU A 102 11.49 4.79 -12.08
N PHE A 103 11.94 4.71 -10.82
CA PHE A 103 13.08 3.87 -10.44
C PHE A 103 12.79 2.38 -10.71
N SER A 104 11.58 1.92 -10.39
CA SER A 104 11.16 0.55 -10.64
C SER A 104 11.15 0.22 -12.13
N GLY A 105 10.66 1.14 -12.97
CA GLY A 105 10.65 1.00 -14.43
C GLY A 105 12.06 0.92 -15.00
N ILE A 106 12.99 1.77 -14.54
CA ILE A 106 14.40 1.73 -14.97
C ILE A 106 15.06 0.39 -14.60
N LEU A 107 14.81 -0.13 -13.39
CA LEU A 107 15.32 -1.43 -12.97
C LEU A 107 14.72 -2.57 -13.81
N LEU A 108 13.41 -2.51 -14.07
CA LEU A 108 12.72 -3.50 -14.91
C LEU A 108 13.24 -3.49 -16.35
N PHE A 109 13.58 -2.32 -16.89
CA PHE A 109 14.18 -2.18 -18.21
C PHE A 109 15.54 -2.89 -18.27
N LYS A 110 16.41 -2.66 -17.27
CA LYS A 110 17.71 -3.35 -17.16
C LYS A 110 17.54 -4.87 -17.11
N ASN A 111 16.59 -5.35 -16.31
CA ASN A 111 16.30 -6.78 -16.19
C ASN A 111 15.73 -7.36 -17.50
N GLY A 112 14.86 -6.61 -18.19
CA GLY A 112 14.31 -7.01 -19.48
C GLY A 112 15.38 -7.16 -20.57
N LEU A 113 16.39 -6.28 -20.59
CA LEU A 113 17.54 -6.39 -21.48
C LEU A 113 18.38 -7.65 -21.18
N ALA A 114 18.63 -7.95 -19.90
CA ALA A 114 19.35 -9.15 -19.50
C ALA A 114 18.57 -10.44 -19.84
N LEU A 115 17.25 -10.44 -19.71
CA LEU A 115 16.42 -11.59 -20.09
C LEU A 115 16.34 -11.76 -21.61
N LYS A 116 16.35 -10.65 -22.37
CA LYS A 116 16.42 -10.70 -23.84
C LYS A 116 17.69 -11.41 -24.31
N SER A 117 18.83 -11.19 -23.66
CA SER A 117 20.07 -11.91 -24.00
C SER A 117 20.01 -13.42 -23.72
N HIS A 118 19.03 -13.90 -22.95
CA HIS A 118 18.85 -15.32 -22.62
C HIS A 118 17.64 -15.97 -23.32
N ASN A 119 17.11 -15.35 -24.38
CA ASN A 119 15.99 -15.87 -25.19
C ASN A 119 14.69 -16.14 -24.40
N ALA A 120 14.56 -15.58 -23.19
CA ALA A 120 13.44 -15.81 -22.29
C ALA A 120 12.59 -14.53 -22.18
N GLY A 121 11.53 -14.40 -22.98
CA GLY A 121 10.41 -13.46 -22.77
C GLY A 121 10.71 -11.96 -22.57
N GLY A 122 11.97 -11.51 -22.70
CA GLY A 122 12.44 -10.20 -22.24
C GLY A 122 11.81 -9.00 -22.96
N TRP A 123 11.28 -9.20 -24.16
CA TRP A 123 10.56 -8.18 -24.91
C TRP A 123 9.33 -7.63 -24.17
N GLY A 124 8.57 -8.50 -23.49
CA GLY A 124 7.40 -8.08 -22.71
C GLY A 124 7.80 -7.16 -21.54
N MET A 125 8.88 -7.51 -20.83
CA MET A 125 9.38 -6.69 -19.71
C MET A 125 9.88 -5.32 -20.18
N ILE A 126 10.55 -5.25 -21.33
CA ILE A 126 11.01 -3.99 -21.91
C ILE A 126 9.81 -3.09 -22.22
N ILE A 127 8.75 -3.61 -22.86
CA ILE A 127 7.55 -2.81 -23.17
C ILE A 127 6.88 -2.29 -21.89
N ILE A 128 6.70 -3.15 -20.89
CA ILE A 128 6.10 -2.77 -19.60
C ILE A 128 6.95 -1.70 -18.90
N SER A 129 8.27 -1.82 -18.97
CA SER A 129 9.18 -0.86 -18.35
C SER A 129 9.10 0.54 -19.00
N ILE A 130 9.01 0.61 -20.32
CA ILE A 130 8.84 1.88 -21.05
C ILE A 130 7.51 2.53 -20.68
N LEU A 131 6.41 1.75 -20.67
CA LEU A 131 5.10 2.23 -20.25
C LEU A 131 5.11 2.74 -18.80
N SER A 132 5.84 2.04 -17.91
CA SER A 132 5.97 2.43 -16.51
C SER A 132 6.72 3.76 -16.34
N VAL A 133 7.80 3.95 -17.09
CA VAL A 133 8.57 5.22 -17.10
C VAL A 133 7.72 6.36 -17.63
N LEU A 134 6.98 6.15 -18.73
CA LEU A 134 6.07 7.15 -19.28
C LEU A 134 4.98 7.53 -18.27
N LEU A 135 4.35 6.53 -17.63
CA LEU A 135 3.34 6.75 -16.60
C LEU A 135 3.90 7.56 -15.43
N ALA A 136 5.10 7.22 -14.95
CA ALA A 136 5.76 7.93 -13.87
C ALA A 136 6.01 9.41 -14.19
N ILE A 137 6.50 9.70 -15.39
CA ILE A 137 6.69 11.08 -15.86
C ILE A 137 5.34 11.83 -15.86
N MET A 138 4.29 11.21 -16.38
CA MET A 138 2.95 11.81 -16.38
C MET A 138 2.40 12.06 -14.97
N MET A 139 2.69 11.18 -14.00
CA MET A 139 2.28 11.37 -12.60
C MET A 139 2.97 12.59 -11.99
N ILE A 140 4.27 12.77 -12.21
CA ILE A 140 5.03 13.88 -11.63
C ILE A 140 4.48 15.23 -12.10
N PHE A 141 4.05 15.33 -13.35
CA PHE A 141 3.49 16.57 -13.91
C PHE A 141 1.99 16.72 -13.70
N ASN A 142 1.25 15.64 -13.43
CA ASN A 142 -0.21 15.67 -13.33
C ASN A 142 -0.76 14.80 -12.18
N ILE A 143 -1.36 15.48 -11.20
CA ILE A 143 -1.98 14.88 -10.01
C ILE A 143 -3.11 13.92 -10.39
N ASN A 144 -3.90 14.23 -11.42
CA ASN A 144 -5.02 13.37 -11.83
C ASN A 144 -4.51 12.02 -12.33
N THR A 145 -3.43 12.02 -13.11
CA THR A 145 -2.76 10.78 -13.52
C THR A 145 -2.21 10.04 -12.30
N GLY A 146 -1.65 10.78 -11.33
CA GLY A 146 -1.26 10.26 -10.03
C GLY A 146 -2.37 9.52 -9.30
N ALA A 147 -3.53 10.16 -9.19
CA ALA A 147 -4.71 9.62 -8.54
C ALA A 147 -5.17 8.33 -9.21
N ILE A 148 -5.24 8.31 -10.54
CA ILE A 148 -5.64 7.11 -11.31
C ILE A 148 -4.62 6.00 -11.11
N ALA A 149 -3.32 6.28 -11.23
CA ALA A 149 -2.27 5.28 -11.11
C ALA A 149 -2.22 4.66 -9.71
N ILE A 150 -2.21 5.49 -8.67
CA ILE A 150 -2.18 5.04 -7.27
C ILE A 150 -3.44 4.24 -6.94
N SER A 151 -4.62 4.72 -7.36
CA SER A 151 -5.88 4.02 -7.13
C SER A 151 -5.96 2.72 -7.90
N THR A 152 -5.41 2.65 -9.11
CA THR A 152 -5.33 1.40 -9.88
C THR A 152 -4.42 0.40 -9.18
N LEU A 153 -3.23 0.83 -8.74
CA LEU A 153 -2.30 -0.04 -8.01
C LEU A 153 -2.92 -0.58 -6.72
N LEU A 154 -3.56 0.27 -5.92
CA LEU A 154 -4.21 -0.13 -4.68
C LEU A 154 -5.47 -0.96 -4.93
N GLY A 155 -6.30 -0.58 -5.89
CA GLY A 155 -7.51 -1.30 -6.26
C GLY A 155 -7.20 -2.73 -6.70
N VAL A 156 -6.17 -2.91 -7.54
CA VAL A 156 -5.72 -4.24 -7.96
C VAL A 156 -5.19 -5.05 -6.77
N GLN A 157 -4.37 -4.45 -5.90
CA GLN A 157 -3.87 -5.16 -4.71
C GLN A 157 -5.01 -5.61 -3.78
N VAL A 158 -5.94 -4.70 -3.47
CA VAL A 158 -7.11 -4.98 -2.62
C VAL A 158 -8.00 -6.05 -3.25
N LEU A 159 -8.22 -6.00 -4.57
CA LEU A 159 -8.98 -7.00 -5.31
C LEU A 159 -8.33 -8.38 -5.23
N LEU A 160 -7.02 -8.47 -5.48
CA LEU A 160 -6.28 -9.73 -5.40
C LEU A 160 -6.32 -10.34 -4.00
N ILE A 161 -6.19 -9.51 -2.96
CA ILE A 161 -6.32 -9.96 -1.56
C ILE A 161 -7.75 -10.44 -1.28
N GLY A 162 -8.77 -9.72 -1.74
CA GLY A 162 -10.17 -10.11 -1.60
C GLY A 162 -10.46 -11.47 -2.22
N ILE A 163 -9.99 -11.69 -3.45
CA ILE A 163 -10.09 -12.98 -4.15
C ILE A 163 -9.36 -14.07 -3.37
N ALA A 164 -8.12 -13.83 -2.93
CA ALA A 164 -7.33 -14.79 -2.18
C ALA A 164 -8.01 -15.21 -0.86
N LEU A 165 -8.64 -14.28 -0.14
CA LEU A 165 -9.38 -14.59 1.09
C LEU A 165 -10.62 -15.45 0.83
N ILE A 166 -11.33 -15.22 -0.27
CA ILE A 166 -12.46 -16.06 -0.68
C ILE A 166 -11.97 -17.49 -0.93
N PHE A 167 -10.91 -17.66 -1.73
CA PHE A 167 -10.29 -18.97 -1.96
C PHE A 167 -9.88 -19.65 -0.66
N LEU A 168 -9.22 -18.93 0.25
CA LEU A 168 -8.77 -19.45 1.54
C LEU A 168 -9.96 -19.90 2.42
N SER A 169 -11.08 -19.19 2.39
CA SER A 169 -12.29 -19.59 3.13
C SER A 169 -12.85 -20.93 2.63
N PHE A 170 -12.87 -21.15 1.30
CA PHE A 170 -13.31 -22.41 0.72
C PHE A 170 -12.37 -23.56 1.06
N VAL A 171 -11.05 -23.37 0.90
CA VAL A 171 -10.05 -24.39 1.26
C VAL A 171 -10.18 -24.80 2.72
N LYS A 172 -10.38 -23.83 3.62
CA LYS A 172 -10.57 -24.10 5.05
C LYS A 172 -11.86 -24.86 5.36
N LYS A 173 -12.96 -24.58 4.67
CA LYS A 173 -14.21 -25.36 4.82
C LYS A 173 -13.99 -26.82 4.42
N THR A 174 -13.29 -27.07 3.31
CA THR A 174 -12.98 -28.43 2.82
C THR A 174 -12.07 -29.22 3.76
N PHE A 175 -11.00 -28.60 4.27
CA PHE A 175 -10.10 -29.26 5.23
C PHE A 175 -10.79 -29.61 6.55
N ARG A 176 -11.66 -28.74 7.05
CA ARG A 176 -12.43 -29.01 8.27
C ARG A 176 -13.41 -30.17 8.08
N GLY A 177 -13.98 -30.33 6.88
CA GLY A 177 -14.80 -31.49 6.52
C GLY A 177 -14.00 -32.79 6.58
N LYS A 178 -12.89 -32.88 5.83
CA LYS A 178 -12.04 -34.08 5.79
C LYS A 178 -11.52 -34.53 7.16
N ILE A 179 -11.11 -33.60 8.03
CA ILE A 179 -10.62 -33.94 9.38
C ILE A 179 -11.77 -34.48 10.26
N ARG A 180 -12.96 -33.87 10.18
CA ARG A 180 -14.14 -34.33 10.93
C ARG A 180 -14.54 -35.74 10.51
N ASP A 181 -14.56 -36.02 9.22
CA ASP A 181 -14.95 -37.33 8.69
C ASP A 181 -13.93 -38.41 9.09
N LYS A 182 -12.64 -38.08 9.10
CA LYS A 182 -11.58 -38.99 9.57
C LYS A 182 -11.66 -39.29 11.08
N ILE A 183 -12.04 -38.31 11.90
CA ILE A 183 -12.25 -38.50 13.35
C ILE A 183 -13.47 -39.36 13.64
N VAL A 184 -14.56 -39.17 12.87
CA VAL A 184 -15.77 -39.99 13.01
C VAL A 184 -15.52 -41.43 12.56
N ALA A 185 -14.70 -41.65 11.52
CA ALA A 185 -14.33 -43.00 11.06
C ALA A 185 -13.36 -43.75 12.00
N MET A 186 -12.74 -43.07 12.97
CA MET A 186 -11.88 -43.68 14.00
C MET A 186 -12.60 -43.97 15.32
N LYS A 187 -13.89 -43.62 15.43
CA LYS A 187 -14.78 -43.97 16.55
C LYS A 187 -15.68 -45.13 16.16
#